data_AF-A0A959GC99-F1
#
_entry.id   AF-A0A959GC99-F1
#
_cell.length_a   1.000
_cell.length_b   1.000
_cell.length_c   1.000
_cell.angle_alpha   90.00
_cell.angle_beta   90.00
_cell.angle_gamma   90.00
#
_symmetry.space_group_name_H-M   'P 1'
#
loop_
_entity.id
_entity.type
_entity.pdbx_description
1 polymer ?
#
loop_
_entity_poly.entity_id
_entity_poly.type
_entity_poly.pdbx_seq_one_letter_code
_entity_poly.pdbx_strand_id
1 'polypeptide(L)'
;MPRRKMTPFARFFIVMLIIVPLAYFGASWYNGEDPLNVRQYLGLDGQPKTEQVTVVADDKSPDADLQLRIDELEAKLKQCQDELDQLKTQINNQ
;
A
#
# COMPACT_ATOMS: atom_id res chain seq x y z
N MET A 1 11.36 -45.12 -15.75
CA MET A 1 11.08 -43.65 -15.75
C MET A 1 11.72 -43.04 -14.51
N PRO A 2 12.67 -42.11 -14.61
CA PRO A 2 13.30 -41.50 -13.44
C PRO A 2 12.29 -40.60 -12.71
N ARG A 3 12.01 -40.91 -11.44
CA ARG A 3 11.18 -40.06 -10.58
C ARG A 3 12.02 -38.85 -10.19
N ARG A 4 11.71 -37.68 -10.77
CA ARG A 4 12.39 -36.42 -10.45
C ARG A 4 12.01 -36.02 -9.02
N LYS A 5 12.90 -36.32 -8.06
CA LYS A 5 12.72 -35.95 -6.66
C LYS A 5 13.08 -34.48 -6.52
N MET A 6 12.21 -33.69 -5.88
CA MET A 6 12.54 -32.31 -5.53
C MET A 6 13.72 -32.28 -4.57
N THR A 7 14.69 -31.43 -4.86
CA THR A 7 15.80 -31.16 -3.96
C THR A 7 15.28 -30.37 -2.74
N PRO A 8 15.89 -30.53 -1.55
CA PRO A 8 15.53 -29.73 -0.39
C PRO A 8 15.65 -28.22 -0.66
N PHE A 9 16.63 -27.83 -1.49
CA PHE A 9 16.76 -26.45 -1.98
C PHE A 9 15.52 -25.98 -2.75
N ALA A 10 14.98 -26.80 -3.67
CA ALA A 10 13.76 -26.45 -4.41
C ALA A 10 12.56 -26.28 -3.46
N ARG A 11 12.46 -27.11 -2.42
CA ARG A 11 11.39 -26.96 -1.40
C ARG A 11 11.55 -25.65 -0.62
N PHE A 12 12.76 -25.31 -0.20
CA PHE A 12 13.05 -24.04 0.46
C PHE A 12 12.72 -22.84 -0.44
N PHE A 13 13.13 -22.89 -1.71
CA PHE A 13 12.89 -21.79 -2.64
C PHE A 13 11.41 -21.53 -2.88
N ILE A 14 10.60 -22.59 -3.00
CA ILE A 14 9.13 -22.46 -3.15
C ILE A 14 8.50 -21.84 -1.90
N VAL A 15 8.96 -22.22 -0.71
CA VAL A 15 8.50 -21.62 0.53
C VAL A 15 8.88 -20.13 0.59
N MET A 16 10.12 -19.80 0.24
CA MET A 16 10.60 -18.41 0.20
C MET A 16 9.76 -17.54 -0.74
N LEU A 17 9.39 -18.07 -1.92
CA LEU A 17 8.60 -17.35 -2.91
C LEU A 17 7.23 -16.93 -2.38
N ILE A 18 6.69 -17.63 -1.38
CA ILE A 18 5.42 -17.30 -0.72
C ILE A 18 5.66 -16.46 0.54
N ILE A 19 6.62 -16.83 1.38
CA ILE A 19 6.86 -16.17 2.66
C ILE A 19 7.37 -14.75 2.47
N VAL A 20 8.27 -14.51 1.51
CA VAL A 20 8.86 -13.19 1.29
C VAL A 20 7.81 -12.12 0.95
N PRO A 21 6.92 -12.31 -0.03
CA PRO A 21 5.86 -11.33 -0.27
C PRO A 21 4.91 -11.21 0.93
N LEU A 22 4.53 -12.31 1.59
CA LEU A 22 3.68 -12.23 2.80
C LEU A 22 4.32 -11.41 3.92
N ALA A 23 5.62 -11.62 4.17
CA ALA A 23 6.37 -10.89 5.18
C ALA A 23 6.48 -9.40 4.84
N TYR A 24 6.69 -9.07 3.55
CA TYR A 24 6.66 -7.69 3.10
C TYR A 24 5.29 -7.06 3.33
N PHE A 25 4.19 -7.72 2.93
CA PHE A 25 2.84 -7.24 3.19
C PHE A 25 2.57 -7.02 4.69
N GLY A 26 3.00 -7.94 5.54
CA GLY A 26 2.85 -7.81 7.00
C GLY A 26 3.67 -6.67 7.60
N ALA A 27 4.93 -6.53 7.18
CA ALA A 27 5.80 -5.45 7.63
C ALA A 27 5.30 -4.08 7.17
N SER A 28 4.84 -3.99 5.92
CA SER A 28 4.24 -2.80 5.32
C SER A 28 3.01 -2.35 6.11
N TRP A 29 2.14 -3.29 6.49
CA TRP A 29 0.95 -2.97 7.28
C TRP A 29 1.28 -2.46 8.69
N TYR A 30 2.34 -2.99 9.31
CA TYR A 30 2.78 -2.52 10.63
C TYR A 30 3.42 -1.12 10.57
N ASN A 31 4.17 -0.82 9.51
CA ASN A 31 4.84 0.47 9.32
C ASN A 31 3.94 1.55 8.69
N GLY A 32 2.71 1.20 8.26
CA GLY A 32 1.81 2.11 7.57
C GLY A 32 2.21 2.42 6.11
N GLU A 33 3.17 1.68 5.54
CA GLU A 33 3.50 1.76 4.12
C GLU A 33 2.51 0.95 3.29
N ASP A 34 2.19 1.43 2.08
CA ASP A 34 1.31 0.71 1.15
C ASP A 34 2.03 -0.48 0.50
N PRO A 35 1.58 -1.73 0.72
CA PRO A 35 2.23 -2.91 0.15
C PRO A 35 2.05 -3.02 -1.37
N LEU A 36 1.25 -2.13 -1.97
CA LEU A 36 1.01 -2.05 -3.41
C LEU A 36 2.17 -1.42 -4.19
N ASN A 37 3.10 -0.72 -3.52
CA ASN A 37 4.28 -0.11 -4.16
C ASN A 37 5.26 -1.12 -4.76
N VAL A 38 5.12 -2.41 -4.42
CA VAL A 38 5.89 -3.49 -5.05
C VAL A 38 5.69 -3.56 -6.56
N ARG A 39 4.58 -3.06 -7.11
CA ARG A 39 4.35 -3.01 -8.56
C ARG A 39 5.34 -2.12 -9.30
N GLN A 40 5.74 -1.02 -8.67
CA GLN A 40 6.75 -0.09 -9.18
C GLN A 40 8.15 -0.72 -9.15
N TYR A 41 8.48 -1.45 -8.09
CA TYR A 41 9.76 -2.17 -7.97
C TYR A 41 9.83 -3.43 -8.85
N LEU A 42 8.70 -4.12 -9.03
CA LEU A 42 8.59 -5.35 -9.80
C LEU A 42 8.35 -5.09 -11.30
N GLY A 43 8.20 -3.82 -11.70
CA GLY A 43 8.10 -3.40 -13.11
C GLY A 43 6.85 -3.89 -13.81
N LEU A 44 5.76 -4.13 -13.06
CA LEU A 44 4.47 -4.57 -13.61
C LEU A 44 3.64 -3.42 -14.19
N ASP A 45 4.01 -2.18 -13.89
CA ASP A 45 3.53 -1.01 -14.61
C ASP A 45 4.38 -0.89 -15.87
N GLY A 46 3.78 -1.14 -17.05
CA GLY A 46 4.43 -1.16 -18.36
C GLY A 46 4.96 0.20 -18.85
N GLN A 47 5.66 0.93 -17.97
CA GLN A 47 6.44 2.11 -18.31
C GLN A 47 7.91 1.69 -18.48
N PRO A 48 8.56 2.07 -19.59
CA PRO A 48 9.94 1.70 -19.84
C PRO A 48 10.85 2.25 -18.73
N LYS A 49 11.63 1.36 -18.11
CA LYS A 49 12.73 1.69 -17.19
C LYS A 49 13.65 2.72 -17.87
N THR A 50 13.67 3.94 -17.33
CA THR A 50 14.83 4.81 -17.47
C THR A 50 15.80 4.40 -16.37
N GLU A 51 16.93 3.82 -16.76
CA GLU A 51 18.07 3.64 -15.87
C GLU A 51 18.48 4.99 -15.30
N GLN A 52 18.43 5.17 -13.98
CA GLN A 52 19.29 6.15 -13.30
C GLN A 52 19.74 5.58 -11.96
N VAL A 53 20.95 5.00 -11.97
CA VAL A 53 21.84 5.12 -10.82
C VAL A 53 22.40 6.54 -10.91
N THR A 54 22.01 7.43 -10.01
CA THR A 54 22.87 8.41 -9.30
C THR A 54 22.00 9.14 -8.27
N VAL A 55 22.53 9.20 -7.06
CA VAL A 55 22.03 9.96 -5.90
C VAL A 55 21.83 11.42 -6.27
N VAL A 56 20.57 11.90 -6.27
CA VAL A 56 20.28 13.32 -6.05
C VAL A 56 19.00 13.39 -5.21
N ALA A 57 19.13 13.99 -4.03
CA ALA A 57 18.01 14.33 -3.18
C ALA A 57 17.07 15.27 -3.94
N ASP A 58 15.84 14.84 -4.19
CA ASP A 58 14.74 15.76 -4.50
C ASP A 58 13.92 15.91 -3.21
N ASP A 59 14.23 17.00 -2.52
CA ASP A 59 13.58 17.51 -1.32
C ASP A 59 12.20 18.07 -1.69
N LYS A 60 11.28 17.17 -2.02
CA LYS A 60 9.85 17.45 -1.98
C LYS A 60 9.25 16.55 -0.92
N SER A 61 9.28 17.06 0.32
CA SER A 61 8.67 16.45 1.49
C SER A 61 7.26 15.94 1.14
N PRO A 62 7.06 14.61 0.99
CA PRO A 62 5.76 14.03 0.67
C PRO A 62 4.75 14.26 1.81
N ASP A 63 5.24 14.66 2.99
CA ASP A 63 4.44 14.94 4.17
C ASP A 63 3.47 16.11 3.96
N ALA A 64 3.82 17.11 3.14
CA ALA A 64 2.96 18.28 2.92
C ALA A 64 1.71 17.94 2.09
N ASP A 65 1.87 17.12 1.05
CA ASP A 65 0.75 16.66 0.22
C ASP A 65 -0.12 15.62 0.97
N LEU A 66 0.50 14.82 1.83
CA LEU A 66 -0.20 13.88 2.71
C LEU A 66 -1.02 14.62 3.79
N GLN A 67 -0.47 15.67 4.41
CA GLN A 67 -1.19 16.50 5.39
C GLN A 67 -2.38 17.23 4.78
N LEU A 68 -2.21 17.82 3.60
CA LEU A 68 -3.32 18.45 2.86
C LEU A 68 -4.47 17.48 2.60
N ARG A 69 -4.14 16.21 2.30
CA ARG A 69 -5.14 15.19 2.03
C ARG A 69 -5.81 14.70 3.31
N ILE A 70 -5.09 14.59 4.42
CA ILE A 70 -5.65 14.26 5.73
C ILE A 70 -6.65 15.34 6.16
N ASP A 71 -6.28 16.61 6.08
CA ASP A 71 -7.17 17.73 6.43
C ASP A 71 -8.44 17.76 5.54
N GLU A 72 -8.29 17.48 4.24
CA GLU A 72 -9.44 17.39 3.33
C GLU A 72 -10.37 16.22 3.68
N LEU A 73 -9.82 15.05 4.05
CA LEU A 73 -10.61 13.89 4.45
C LEU A 73 -11.33 14.13 5.79
N GLU A 74 -10.69 14.77 6.76
CA GLU A 74 -11.31 15.12 8.05
C GLU A 74 -12.48 16.09 7.87
N ALA A 75 -12.33 17.10 6.99
CA ALA A 75 -13.40 18.02 6.66
C ALA A 75 -14.63 17.32 6.05
N LYS A 76 -14.41 16.35 5.16
CA LYS A 76 -15.48 15.55 4.55
C LYS A 76 -16.17 14.64 5.55
N LEU A 77 -15.43 14.00 6.46
CA LEU A 77 -16.00 13.18 7.52
C LEU A 77 -16.91 13.99 8.42
N LYS A 78 -16.47 15.20 8.80
CA LYS A 78 -17.25 16.10 9.63
C LYS A 78 -18.54 16.55 8.94
N GLN A 79 -18.47 16.94 7.66
CA GLN A 79 -19.67 17.27 6.88
C GLN A 79 -20.66 16.10 6.83
N CYS A 80 -20.17 14.89 6.57
CA CYS A 80 -21.03 13.72 6.48
C CYS A 80 -21.66 13.37 7.84
N GLN A 81 -20.96 13.61 8.95
CA GLN A 81 -21.49 13.47 10.30
C GLN A 81 -22.55 14.52 10.62
N ASP A 82 -22.31 15.78 10.28
CA ASP A 82 -23.27 16.87 10.49
C ASP A 82 -24.57 16.61 9.70
N GLU A 83 -24.46 16.10 8.46
CA GLU A 83 -25.62 15.70 7.65
C GLU A 83 -26.40 14.55 8.29
N LEU A 84 -25.71 13.54 8.85
CA LEU A 84 -26.35 12.44 9.55
C LEU A 84 -27.06 12.90 10.82
N ASP A 85 -26.46 13.80 11.59
CA ASP A 85 -27.08 14.34 12.80
C ASP A 85 -28.28 15.24 12.47
N GLN A 86 -28.22 16.01 11.38
CA GLN A 86 -29.36 16.77 10.88
C GLN A 86 -30.50 15.84 10.44
N LEU A 87 -30.20 14.78 9.67
CA LEU A 87 -31.21 13.79 9.27
C LEU A 87 -31.83 13.09 10.49
N LYS A 88 -31.00 12.70 11.45
CA LYS A 88 -31.46 12.04 12.68
C LYS A 88 -32.34 12.96 13.51
N THR A 89 -32.02 14.25 13.58
CA THR A 89 -32.85 15.26 14.26
C THR A 89 -34.17 15.47 13.51
N GLN A 90 -34.17 15.46 12.18
CA GLN A 90 -35.40 15.52 11.38
C GLN A 90 -36.28 14.28 11.57
N ILE A 91 -35.69 13.09 11.65
CA ILE A 91 -36.41 11.84 11.94
C ILE A 91 -36.98 11.85 13.36
N ASN A 92 -36.25 12.39 14.35
CA ASN A 92 -36.69 12.42 15.74
C ASN A 92 -37.71 13.55 16.05
N ASN A 93 -37.85 14.53 15.16
CA ASN A 93 -38.87 15.59 15.24
C ASN A 93 -40.10 15.32 14.33
N GLN A 94 -40.16 14.16 13.67
CA GLN A 94 -41.40 13.58 13.13
C GLN A 94 -42.01 12.62 14.15
#